data_AF-A0A970IDW3-F1
#
_entry.id   AF-A0A970IDW3-F1
#
_cell.length_a   1.000
_cell.length_b   1.000
_cell.length_c   1.000
_cell.angle_alpha   90.00
_cell.angle_beta   90.00
_cell.angle_gamma   90.00
#
_symmetry.space_group_name_H-M   'P 1'
#
loop_
_entity.id
_entity.type
_entity.pdbx_description
1 polymer ?
#
loop_
_entity_poly.entity_id
_entity_poly.type
_entity_poly.pdbx_seq_one_letter_code
_entity_poly.pdbx_strand_id
1 'polypeptide(L)'
;MDKTALRNFAIYARRRLIQEIKNKAARLGITEEGIEKPLSQNSDMYTFDIGDIEPYKIYDDDIVKYNRLVRELETRAEHSDYKTAYQGIIEEVAYTWFNRIIAIRFMEVNNYLPDRLRILSSGREGVREPEIVTYYYDT
;
A
#
# COMPACT_ATOMS: atom_id res chain seq x y z
N MET A 1 11.60 26.32 -10.08
CA MET A 1 11.43 24.95 -9.57
C MET A 1 12.81 24.33 -9.39
N ASP A 2 13.15 23.91 -8.18
CA ASP A 2 14.42 23.23 -7.90
C ASP A 2 14.34 21.76 -8.35
N LYS A 3 15.05 21.43 -9.43
CA LYS A 3 15.05 20.07 -10.01
C LYS A 3 15.77 19.06 -9.10
N THR A 4 16.76 19.50 -8.34
CA THR A 4 17.52 18.64 -7.42
C THR A 4 16.66 18.27 -6.22
N ALA A 5 15.98 19.24 -5.63
CA ALA A 5 15.04 19.01 -4.54
C ALA A 5 13.92 18.05 -4.97
N LEU A 6 13.35 18.25 -6.16
CA LEU A 6 12.30 17.38 -6.70
C LEU A 6 12.78 15.93 -6.90
N ARG A 7 13.98 15.75 -7.49
CA ARG A 7 14.56 14.41 -7.68
C ARG A 7 14.80 13.71 -6.35
N ASN A 8 15.38 14.41 -5.38
CA ASN A 8 15.66 13.85 -4.06
C ASN A 8 14.36 13.44 -3.35
N PHE A 9 13.33 14.27 -3.44
CA PHE A 9 12.01 13.96 -2.91
C PHE A 9 11.39 12.72 -3.58
N ALA A 10 11.46 12.60 -4.91
CA ALA A 10 10.92 11.44 -5.62
C ALA A 10 11.60 10.11 -5.19
N ILE A 11 12.92 10.13 -5.02
CA ILE A 11 13.69 8.96 -4.53
C ILE A 11 13.25 8.61 -3.10
N TYR A 12 13.14 9.62 -2.23
CA TYR A 12 12.65 9.43 -0.86
C TYR A 12 11.23 8.85 -0.83
N ALA A 13 10.30 9.44 -1.58
CA ALA A 13 8.90 9.02 -1.62
C ALA A 13 8.75 7.57 -2.11
N ARG A 14 9.51 7.16 -3.14
CA ARG A 14 9.53 5.76 -3.60
C ARG A 14 10.01 4.82 -2.49
N ARG A 15 11.14 5.13 -1.85
CA ARG A 15 11.69 4.29 -0.77
C ARG A 15 10.71 4.17 0.39
N ARG A 16 10.05 5.28 0.75
CA ARG A 16 9.03 5.30 1.79
C ARG A 16 7.83 4.45 1.44
N LEU A 17 7.27 4.56 0.23
CA LEU A 17 6.15 3.72 -0.22
C LEU A 17 6.48 2.23 -0.10
N ILE A 18 7.65 1.82 -0.59
CA ILE A 18 8.10 0.43 -0.50
C ILE A 18 8.21 0.00 0.97
N GLN A 19 8.78 0.84 1.83
CA GLN A 19 8.91 0.53 3.25
C GLN A 19 7.55 0.39 3.94
N GLU A 20 6.58 1.25 3.64
CA GLU A 20 5.23 1.14 4.21
C GLU A 20 4.51 -0.14 3.77
N ILE A 21 4.72 -0.57 2.51
CA ILE A 21 4.19 -1.84 2.02
C ILE A 21 4.85 -3.02 2.76
N LYS A 22 6.18 -2.99 2.95
CA LYS A 22 6.89 -4.00 3.74
C LYS A 22 6.39 -4.03 5.19
N ASN A 23 6.21 -2.88 5.82
CA ASN A 23 5.69 -2.78 7.19
C ASN A 23 4.28 -3.38 7.29
N LYS A 24 3.42 -3.14 6.28
CA LYS A 24 2.08 -3.73 6.23
C LYS A 24 2.11 -5.24 6.03
N ALA A 25 3.02 -5.76 5.19
CA ALA A 25 3.22 -7.20 5.01
C ALA A 25 3.73 -7.86 6.30
N ALA A 26 4.67 -7.21 7.01
CA ALA A 26 5.22 -7.71 8.26
C ALA A 26 4.16 -7.86 9.35
N ARG A 27 3.16 -6.97 9.42
CA ARG A 27 2.01 -7.11 10.33
C ARG A 27 1.16 -8.37 10.09
N LEU A 28 1.28 -8.95 8.89
CA LEU A 28 0.65 -10.21 8.50
C LEU A 28 1.62 -11.39 8.59
N GLY A 29 2.74 -11.24 9.30
CA GLY A 29 3.78 -12.28 9.40
C GLY A 29 4.56 -12.51 8.10
N ILE A 30 4.40 -11.68 7.06
CA ILE A 30 5.08 -11.83 5.77
C ILE A 30 6.29 -10.89 5.74
N THR A 31 7.48 -11.46 5.86
CA THR A 31 8.77 -10.74 5.92
C THR A 31 9.68 -11.15 4.77
N GLU A 32 10.89 -10.59 4.68
CA GLU A 32 11.85 -11.01 3.64
C GLU A 32 12.46 -12.39 3.98
N GLU A 33 12.38 -12.77 5.25
CA GLU A 33 12.92 -13.98 5.84
C GLU A 33 11.95 -15.17 5.74
N GLY A 34 10.65 -14.91 5.62
CA GLY A 34 9.64 -15.96 5.51
C GLY A 34 8.23 -15.51 5.86
N ILE A 35 7.34 -16.49 5.89
CA ILE A 35 5.95 -16.34 6.33
C ILE A 35 5.80 -16.97 7.71
N GLU A 36 5.61 -16.13 8.72
CA GLU A 36 5.27 -16.53 10.07
C GLU A 36 3.78 -16.87 10.17
N LYS A 37 3.47 -17.95 10.87
CA LYS A 37 2.08 -18.35 11.07
C LYS A 37 1.41 -17.42 12.09
N PRO A 38 0.11 -17.09 11.91
CA PRO A 38 -0.68 -16.43 12.93
C PRO A 38 -0.59 -17.17 14.28
N LEU A 39 -0.59 -16.42 15.39
CA LEU A 39 -0.73 -16.92 16.76
C LEU A 39 -1.98 -17.78 16.95
N SER A 40 -3.08 -17.38 16.30
CA SER A 40 -4.34 -18.11 16.32
C SER A 40 -5.02 -17.99 14.96
N GLN A 41 -5.59 -19.09 14.49
CA GLN A 41 -6.38 -19.19 13.28
C GLN A 41 -7.74 -19.82 13.59
N ASN A 42 -8.77 -18.98 13.66
CA ASN A 42 -10.17 -19.42 13.72
C ASN A 42 -10.80 -19.25 12.32
N SER A 43 -12.00 -19.78 12.13
CA SER A 43 -12.70 -19.70 10.83
C SER A 43 -12.97 -18.26 10.37
N ASP A 44 -13.13 -17.34 11.31
CA ASP A 44 -13.55 -15.95 11.13
C ASP A 44 -12.43 -14.93 11.45
N MET A 45 -11.36 -15.34 12.12
CA MET A 45 -10.32 -14.43 12.61
C MET A 45 -8.93 -15.05 12.63
N TYR A 46 -7.95 -14.36 12.04
CA TYR A 46 -6.52 -14.64 12.24
C TYR A 46 -5.90 -13.57 13.13
N THR A 47 -5.04 -13.99 14.05
CA THR A 47 -4.32 -13.09 14.99
C THR A 47 -2.82 -13.25 14.81
N PHE A 48 -2.10 -12.16 14.61
CA PHE A 48 -0.65 -12.11 14.40
C PHE A 48 0.04 -11.41 15.57
N ASP A 49 1.18 -11.96 15.98
CA ASP A 49 2.10 -11.24 16.87
C ASP A 49 2.84 -10.19 16.04
N ILE A 50 2.86 -8.95 16.52
CA ILE A 50 3.61 -7.86 15.90
C ILE A 50 4.60 -7.22 16.89
N GLY A 51 4.81 -7.83 18.06
CA GLY A 51 5.66 -7.29 19.11
C GLY A 51 5.12 -6.01 19.76
N ASP A 52 3.80 -5.77 19.65
CA ASP A 52 3.10 -4.62 20.22
C ASP A 52 2.14 -5.07 21.34
N ILE A 53 1.57 -4.12 22.08
CA ILE A 53 0.63 -4.38 23.20
C ILE A 53 -0.61 -5.11 22.69
N GLU A 54 -1.08 -4.75 21.49
CA GLU A 54 -2.24 -5.38 20.86
C GLU A 54 -1.82 -6.16 19.60
N PRO A 55 -2.29 -7.41 19.44
CA PRO A 55 -1.97 -8.20 18.27
C PRO A 55 -2.73 -7.70 17.04
N TYR A 56 -2.15 -7.89 15.86
CA TYR A 56 -2.81 -7.53 14.60
C TYR A 56 -3.82 -8.60 14.22
N LYS A 57 -5.05 -8.19 13.88
CA LYS A 57 -6.15 -9.11 13.56
C LYS A 57 -6.73 -8.82 12.18
N ILE A 58 -7.07 -9.88 11.45
CA ILE A 58 -7.81 -9.82 10.19
C ILE A 58 -9.06 -10.72 10.30
N TYR A 59 -10.09 -10.37 9.53
CA TYR A 59 -11.41 -10.98 9.59
C TYR A 59 -11.96 -11.29 8.19
N ASP A 60 -12.83 -12.29 8.09
CA ASP A 60 -13.67 -12.58 6.92
C ASP A 60 -12.91 -12.50 5.57
N ASP A 61 -13.25 -11.53 4.73
CA ASP A 61 -12.68 -11.34 3.39
C ASP A 61 -11.17 -11.09 3.40
N ASP A 62 -10.64 -10.49 4.47
CA ASP A 62 -9.20 -10.23 4.57
C ASP A 62 -8.42 -11.52 4.80
N ILE A 63 -9.02 -12.54 5.41
CA ILE A 63 -8.44 -13.89 5.49
C ILE A 63 -8.33 -14.51 4.10
N VAL A 64 -9.35 -14.35 3.27
CA VAL A 64 -9.33 -14.86 1.88
C VAL A 64 -8.23 -14.18 1.05
N LYS A 65 -8.09 -12.85 1.19
CA LYS A 65 -7.02 -12.08 0.52
C LYS A 65 -5.64 -12.49 1.02
N TYR A 66 -5.48 -12.67 2.33
CA TYR A 66 -4.23 -13.13 2.94
C TYR A 66 -3.82 -14.50 2.41
N ASN A 67 -4.71 -15.50 2.45
CA ASN A 67 -4.43 -16.84 1.97
C ASN A 67 -4.08 -16.87 0.47
N ARG A 68 -4.71 -16.01 -0.34
CA ARG A 68 -4.34 -15.84 -1.75
C ARG A 68 -2.93 -15.26 -1.91
N LEU A 69 -2.55 -14.27 -1.10
CA LEU A 69 -1.23 -13.67 -1.12
C LEU A 69 -0.13 -14.68 -0.71
N VAL A 70 -0.37 -15.46 0.35
CA VAL A 70 0.53 -16.52 0.80
C VAL A 70 0.74 -17.54 -0.31
N ARG A 71 -0.35 -18.01 -0.93
CA ARG A 71 -0.27 -18.97 -2.04
C ARG A 71 0.52 -18.43 -3.23
N GLU A 72 0.30 -17.18 -3.61
CA GLU A 72 1.03 -16.54 -4.69
C GLU A 72 2.54 -16.45 -4.38
N LEU A 73 2.91 -16.10 -3.15
CA LEU A 73 4.31 -16.10 -2.70
C LEU A 73 4.94 -17.49 -2.79
N GLU A 74 4.24 -18.50 -2.29
CA GLU A 74 4.70 -19.89 -2.34
C GLU A 74 4.91 -20.36 -3.78
N THR A 75 3.94 -20.12 -4.68
CA THR A 75 4.05 -20.47 -6.11
C THR A 75 5.22 -19.77 -6.80
N ARG A 76 5.50 -18.49 -6.47
CA ARG A 76 6.68 -17.78 -7.01
C ARG A 76 8.00 -18.31 -6.44
N ALA A 77 7.99 -18.71 -5.18
CA ALA A 77 9.14 -19.32 -4.50
C ALA A 77 9.44 -20.75 -4.99
N GLU A 78 8.54 -21.39 -5.76
CA GLU A 78 8.86 -22.63 -6.49
C GLU A 78 9.80 -22.39 -7.68
N HIS A 79 9.75 -21.19 -8.26
CA HIS A 79 10.47 -20.82 -9.48
C HIS A 79 11.70 -19.92 -9.22
N SER A 80 11.86 -19.43 -7.99
CA SER A 80 12.94 -18.55 -7.55
C SER A 80 13.14 -18.68 -6.03
N ASP A 81 14.19 -18.11 -5.44
CA ASP A 81 14.29 -18.08 -3.98
C ASP A 81 13.20 -17.19 -3.35
N TYR A 82 12.83 -17.48 -2.10
CA TYR A 82 11.76 -16.76 -1.39
C TYR A 82 11.98 -15.25 -1.34
N LYS A 83 13.24 -14.81 -1.14
CA LYS A 83 13.55 -13.38 -1.04
C LYS A 83 13.31 -12.68 -2.38
N THR A 84 13.68 -13.30 -3.49
CA THR A 84 13.34 -12.80 -4.84
C THR A 84 11.83 -12.73 -5.05
N ALA A 85 11.09 -13.79 -4.69
CA ALA A 85 9.62 -13.81 -4.81
C ALA A 85 8.94 -12.70 -3.97
N TYR A 86 9.38 -12.54 -2.72
CA TYR A 86 8.91 -11.49 -1.81
C TYR A 86 9.18 -10.09 -2.38
N GLN A 87 10.43 -9.82 -2.79
CA GLN A 87 10.80 -8.52 -3.36
C GLN A 87 9.97 -8.19 -4.61
N GLY A 88 9.74 -9.17 -5.48
CA GLY A 88 8.89 -9.02 -6.66
C GLY A 88 7.47 -8.58 -6.30
N ILE A 89 6.83 -9.24 -5.33
CA ILE A 89 5.48 -8.84 -4.88
C ILE A 89 5.47 -7.42 -4.28
N ILE A 90 6.44 -7.10 -3.42
CA ILE A 90 6.51 -5.77 -2.81
C ILE A 90 6.65 -4.68 -3.89
N GLU A 91 7.48 -4.91 -4.91
CA GLU A 91 7.65 -3.98 -6.02
C GLU A 91 6.41 -3.89 -6.90
N GLU A 92 5.74 -5.00 -7.21
CA GLU A 92 4.48 -5.01 -7.97
C GLU A 92 3.37 -4.23 -7.27
N VAL A 93 3.23 -4.41 -5.95
CA VAL A 93 2.26 -3.66 -5.14
C VAL A 93 2.61 -2.18 -5.12
N ALA A 94 3.90 -1.83 -4.95
CA ALA A 94 4.35 -0.44 -5.00
C ALA A 94 4.08 0.20 -6.37
N TYR A 95 4.34 -0.53 -7.45
CA TYR A 95 4.08 -0.09 -8.82
C TYR A 95 2.58 0.12 -9.08
N THR A 96 1.74 -0.80 -8.58
CA THR A 96 0.28 -0.68 -8.68
C THR A 96 -0.23 0.59 -7.97
N TRP A 97 0.25 0.86 -6.75
CA TRP A 97 -0.10 2.08 -6.02
C TRP A 97 0.41 3.34 -6.71
N PHE A 98 1.65 3.33 -7.20
CA PHE A 98 2.20 4.44 -7.98
C PHE A 98 1.32 4.75 -9.20
N ASN A 99 0.96 3.73 -9.99
CA ASN A 99 0.12 3.90 -11.16
C ASN A 99 -1.27 4.43 -10.82
N ARG A 100 -1.89 3.97 -9.72
CA ARG A 100 -3.19 4.48 -9.27
C ARG A 100 -3.12 5.96 -8.89
N ILE A 101 -2.08 6.38 -8.17
CA ILE A 101 -1.89 7.78 -7.78
C ILE A 101 -1.64 8.67 -9.02
N ILE A 102 -0.81 8.20 -9.96
CA ILE A 102 -0.56 8.92 -11.21
C ILE A 102 -1.82 9.01 -12.06
N ALA A 103 -2.64 7.96 -12.13
CA ALA A 103 -3.92 7.97 -12.85
C ALA A 103 -4.87 9.01 -12.25
N ILE A 104 -5.02 9.05 -10.92
CA ILE A 104 -5.82 10.09 -10.24
C ILE A 104 -5.27 11.48 -10.58
N ARG A 105 -3.96 11.68 -10.51
CA ARG A 105 -3.38 12.98 -10.82
C ARG A 105 -3.58 13.40 -12.28
N PHE A 106 -3.47 12.46 -13.21
CA PHE A 106 -3.77 12.67 -14.61
C PHE A 106 -5.25 13.05 -14.81
N MET A 107 -6.18 12.33 -14.17
CA MET A 107 -7.60 12.64 -14.22
C MET A 107 -7.92 14.03 -13.66
N GLU A 108 -7.27 14.44 -12.57
CA GLU A 108 -7.42 15.79 -12.01
C GLU A 108 -6.99 16.90 -12.95
N VAL A 109 -5.78 16.79 -13.51
CA VAL A 109 -5.22 17.83 -14.40
C VAL A 109 -6.06 17.99 -15.67
N ASN A 110 -6.70 16.92 -16.12
CA ASN A 110 -7.55 16.92 -17.31
C ASN A 110 -9.06 17.08 -17.01
N ASN A 111 -9.46 17.28 -15.75
CA ASN A 111 -10.86 17.39 -15.32
C ASN A 111 -11.74 16.18 -15.69
N TYR A 112 -11.19 14.97 -15.60
CA TYR A 112 -11.90 13.70 -15.89
C TYR A 112 -12.55 13.05 -14.67
N LEU A 113 -12.35 13.58 -13.46
CA LEU A 113 -13.04 13.06 -12.27
C LEU A 113 -14.54 13.41 -12.32
N PRO A 114 -15.45 12.47 -12.02
CA PRO A 114 -16.90 12.65 -12.16
C PRO A 114 -17.44 13.94 -11.53
N ASP A 115 -17.01 14.23 -10.30
CA ASP A 115 -17.47 15.40 -9.53
C ASP A 115 -16.54 16.62 -9.70
N ARG A 116 -15.49 16.50 -10.55
CA ARG A 116 -14.39 17.47 -10.72
C ARG A 116 -13.63 17.84 -9.44
N LEU A 117 -13.97 17.21 -8.31
CA LEU A 117 -13.30 17.34 -7.03
C LEU A 117 -11.84 16.93 -7.16
N ARG A 118 -10.91 17.77 -6.70
CA ARG A 118 -9.49 17.45 -6.69
C ARG A 118 -9.11 16.67 -5.43
N ILE A 119 -8.66 15.43 -5.63
CA ILE A 119 -8.34 14.46 -4.57
C ILE A 119 -6.94 14.70 -3.97
N LEU A 120 -5.96 15.04 -4.80
CA LEU A 120 -4.55 15.17 -4.47
C LEU A 120 -4.06 16.63 -4.49
N SER A 121 -4.92 17.58 -4.88
CA SER A 121 -4.55 18.99 -5.05
C SER A 121 -5.70 19.93 -4.73
N SER A 122 -5.41 21.23 -4.64
CA SER A 122 -6.44 22.25 -4.48
C SER A 122 -6.91 22.80 -5.83
N GLY A 123 -8.20 23.12 -5.92
CA GLY A 123 -8.77 23.95 -6.98
C GLY A 123 -8.59 25.45 -6.72
N ARG A 124 -8.24 25.83 -5.48
CA ARG A 124 -8.13 27.22 -5.03
C ARG A 124 -6.68 27.69 -5.07
N GLU A 125 -6.47 28.91 -5.56
CA GLU A 125 -5.14 29.52 -5.59
C GLU A 125 -4.62 29.78 -4.17
N GLY A 126 -3.34 29.50 -3.92
CA GLY A 126 -2.70 29.71 -2.62
C GLY A 126 -3.01 28.67 -1.54
N VAL A 127 -3.94 27.74 -1.77
CA VAL A 127 -4.30 26.67 -0.83
C VAL A 127 -3.47 25.41 -1.12
N ARG A 128 -2.81 24.87 -0.09
CA ARG A 128 -1.94 23.68 -0.24
C ARG A 128 -2.69 22.38 0.05
N GLU A 129 -3.77 22.47 0.80
CA GLU A 129 -4.63 21.36 1.17
C GLU A 129 -5.38 20.84 -0.06
N PRO A 130 -5.42 19.51 -0.27
CA PRO A 130 -6.28 18.91 -1.28
C PRO A 130 -7.75 19.27 -1.06
N GLU A 131 -8.49 19.45 -2.15
CA GLU A 131 -9.88 19.90 -2.11
C GLU A 131 -10.79 18.91 -1.36
N ILE A 132 -10.52 17.61 -1.48
CA ILE A 132 -11.23 16.54 -0.74
C ILE A 132 -11.30 16.77 0.78
N VAL A 133 -10.29 17.42 1.38
CA VAL A 133 -10.28 17.70 2.82
C VAL A 133 -11.40 18.66 3.21
N THR A 134 -11.82 19.53 2.29
CA THR A 134 -12.89 20.51 2.53
C THR A 134 -14.29 19.88 2.50
N TYR A 135 -14.47 18.84 1.68
CA TYR A 135 -15.77 18.21 1.41
C TYR A 135 -15.94 16.83 2.06
N TYR A 136 -15.00 16.41 2.93
CA TYR A 136 -14.99 15.07 3.53
C TYR A 136 -16.25 14.76 4.35
N TYR A 137 -16.92 15.76 4.91
CA TYR A 137 -18.17 15.58 5.66
C TYR A 137 -19.43 15.54 4.78
N ASP A 138 -19.31 15.91 3.50
CA ASP A 138 -20.44 16.02 2.56
C ASP A 138 -20.57 14.79 1.65
N THR A 139 -19.75 13.75 1.88
CA THR A 139 -19.73 12.47 1.14
C THR A 139 -20.17 11.32 2.03
#